data_AF-A0A2S9XB00-F1
#
_entry.id   AF-A0A2S9XB00-F1
#
_cell.length_a   1.000
_cell.length_b   1.000
_cell.length_c   1.000
_cell.angle_alpha   90.00
_cell.angle_beta   90.00
_cell.angle_gamma   90.00
#
_symmetry.space_group_name_H-M   'P 1'
#
loop_
_entity.id
_entity.type
_entity.pdbx_description
1 polymer ?
#
loop_
_entity_poly.entity_id
_entity_poly.type
_entity_poly.pdbx_seq_one_letter_code
_entity_poly.pdbx_strand_id
1 'polypeptide(L)'
;MRRTVIFAALCLAGCSTGEETLGTDTFSSLNGNDDDTTGDGDGDTVGDGDGDTVGDGDGDTVGDGDGDTGGDGDGDGDGDGDGDGDGDSGDGDVCNRTLYIHHLDNDNWDQQPLDALWAGPNAPPCSVEPLAATYLEVWDQLLVWGGDGMYYRRIGGNWQPPEEIADRWALLSDLDIDSVTYTPPINSDTCGLIFSSHPEAFLYDVFEDGSNNYNQSAMLMDDPPPAPPQATSKRNWAAVLANPELFGQIIWWTAWNGFDNDMIYRLDANGNWTDWPENEAPVLMNAPDSLDPAALEAGWGDFDLNRVYLIGHGG
;
A
#
# COMPACT_ATOMS: atom_id res chain seq x y z
N MET A 1 33.18 -1.26 29.49
CA MET A 1 33.11 -0.20 28.47
C MET A 1 31.69 -0.15 27.96
N ARG A 2 30.92 0.88 28.32
CA ARG A 2 29.59 1.13 27.74
C ARG A 2 29.80 1.66 26.33
N ARG A 3 29.42 0.91 25.30
CA ARG A 3 29.29 1.43 23.94
C ARG A 3 27.88 2.02 23.85
N THR A 4 27.81 3.35 23.90
CA THR A 4 26.61 4.09 23.50
C THR A 4 26.45 3.88 22.01
N VAL A 5 25.40 3.15 21.60
CA VAL A 5 24.96 3.12 20.20
C VAL A 5 24.40 4.51 19.91
N ILE A 6 25.10 5.26 19.07
CA ILE A 6 24.65 6.56 18.59
C ILE A 6 23.62 6.25 17.49
N PHE A 7 22.34 6.40 17.79
CA PHE A 7 21.34 6.63 16.77
C PHE A 7 21.74 7.91 16.03
N ALA A 8 21.91 7.81 14.71
CA ALA A 8 22.31 8.93 13.87
C ALA A 8 21.23 10.02 13.94
N ALA A 9 21.49 11.05 14.72
CA ALA A 9 20.75 12.30 14.70
C ALA A 9 21.06 13.04 13.40
N LEU A 10 20.10 13.03 12.47
CA LEU A 10 20.18 13.75 11.20
C LEU A 10 19.71 15.20 11.41
N CYS A 11 20.61 16.18 11.22
CA CYS A 11 20.33 17.61 11.36
C CYS A 11 19.91 18.25 10.02
N LEU A 12 18.66 18.72 10.01
CA LEU A 12 18.00 19.83 9.29
C LEU A 12 18.76 20.67 8.23
N ALA A 13 18.12 20.80 7.06
CA ALA A 13 17.89 22.08 6.39
C ALA A 13 16.51 22.04 5.69
N GLY A 14 15.58 22.90 6.14
CA GLY A 14 14.19 22.88 5.67
C GLY A 14 13.96 23.64 4.36
N CYS A 15 13.00 23.15 3.58
CA CYS A 15 12.24 23.91 2.61
C CYS A 15 10.80 23.38 2.62
N SER A 16 9.81 24.28 2.76
CA SER A 16 8.40 23.93 2.74
C SER A 16 7.82 24.15 1.35
N THR A 17 7.19 23.13 0.79
CA THR A 17 6.22 23.18 -0.32
C THR A 17 5.30 21.98 -0.11
N GLY A 18 4.00 21.98 -0.29
CA GLY A 18 3.00 22.91 -0.83
C GLY A 18 1.74 22.03 -0.90
N GLU A 19 0.71 22.42 -0.16
CA GLU A 19 -0.47 21.61 0.16
C GLU A 19 -1.45 21.62 -1.04
N GLU A 20 -1.62 20.48 -1.70
CA GLU A 20 -2.70 20.24 -2.66
C GLU A 20 -3.64 19.20 -2.02
N THR A 21 -4.90 19.59 -1.84
CA THR A 21 -5.97 18.82 -1.24
C THR A 21 -6.25 17.53 -2.04
N LEU A 22 -5.96 16.38 -1.43
CA LEU A 22 -6.27 15.05 -1.97
C LEU A 22 -7.79 14.80 -1.99
N GLY A 23 -8.30 14.38 -3.15
CA GLY A 23 -9.71 14.07 -3.40
C GLY A 23 -10.16 12.76 -2.74
N THR A 24 -11.48 12.59 -2.64
CA THR A 24 -12.23 11.55 -1.92
C THR A 24 -12.05 10.09 -2.37
N ASP A 25 -11.13 9.82 -3.31
CA ASP A 25 -10.88 8.49 -3.87
C ASP A 25 -9.55 7.87 -3.37
N THR A 26 -9.18 8.16 -2.13
CA THR A 26 -7.98 7.57 -1.49
C THR A 26 -8.17 6.10 -1.19
N PHE A 27 -7.09 5.34 -1.00
CA PHE A 27 -7.16 3.91 -0.62
C PHE A 27 -8.13 3.64 0.55
N SER A 28 -8.23 4.62 1.43
CA SER A 28 -9.09 4.72 2.61
C SER A 28 -10.60 4.64 2.34
N SER A 29 -11.08 4.86 1.10
CA SER A 29 -12.51 4.77 0.72
C SER A 29 -13.00 3.33 0.45
N LEU A 30 -12.14 2.31 0.58
CA LEU A 30 -12.48 0.90 0.40
C LEU A 30 -13.48 0.32 1.43
N ASN A 31 -14.01 1.14 2.33
CA ASN A 31 -15.18 0.77 3.10
C ASN A 31 -16.38 0.73 2.16
N GLY A 32 -16.72 -0.45 1.62
CA GLY A 32 -17.85 -0.70 0.72
C GLY A 32 -19.25 -0.45 1.31
N ASN A 33 -19.40 0.54 2.18
CA ASN A 33 -20.64 1.11 2.68
C ASN A 33 -20.88 2.51 2.07
N ASP A 34 -20.62 2.68 0.78
CA ASP A 34 -21.24 3.76 0.00
C ASP A 34 -22.73 3.45 -0.14
N ASP A 35 -23.45 3.62 0.97
CA ASP A 35 -24.90 3.73 1.00
C ASP A 35 -25.25 5.07 0.36
N ASP A 36 -25.70 4.96 -0.88
CA ASP A 36 -26.33 5.96 -1.72
C ASP A 36 -27.16 6.98 -0.91
N THR A 37 -26.58 8.17 -0.69
CA THR A 37 -27.38 9.35 -0.33
C THR A 37 -27.27 10.39 -1.44
N THR A 38 -28.17 10.28 -2.41
CA THR A 38 -28.62 11.37 -3.27
C THR A 38 -28.94 12.61 -2.43
N GLY A 39 -28.07 13.61 -2.48
CA GLY A 39 -28.28 14.93 -1.89
C GLY A 39 -28.57 15.95 -3.00
N ASP A 40 -29.85 16.14 -3.30
CA ASP A 40 -30.34 17.23 -4.14
C ASP A 40 -29.93 18.58 -3.54
N GLY A 41 -29.15 19.35 -4.31
CA GLY A 41 -28.71 20.70 -3.97
C GLY A 41 -29.01 21.66 -5.11
N ASP A 42 -30.29 21.98 -5.30
CA ASP A 42 -30.75 23.08 -6.14
C ASP A 42 -30.07 24.40 -5.73
N GLY A 43 -29.29 24.97 -6.64
CA GLY A 43 -28.59 26.22 -6.47
C GLY A 43 -28.68 27.10 -7.72
N ASP A 44 -29.86 27.67 -7.93
CA ASP A 44 -30.11 28.80 -8.83
C ASP A 44 -29.07 29.90 -8.62
N THR A 45 -28.27 30.20 -9.64
CA THR A 45 -27.83 31.58 -9.89
C THR A 45 -27.84 31.89 -11.38
N VAL A 46 -28.80 32.73 -11.74
CA VAL A 46 -28.94 33.41 -13.03
C VAL A 46 -27.80 34.42 -13.17
N GLY A 47 -27.01 34.32 -14.24
CA GLY A 47 -26.00 35.30 -14.60
C GLY A 47 -26.07 35.61 -16.09
N ASP A 48 -26.80 36.67 -16.42
CA ASP A 48 -26.85 37.26 -17.76
C ASP A 48 -25.45 37.77 -18.16
N GLY A 49 -24.98 37.30 -19.33
CA GLY A 49 -23.73 37.73 -19.93
C GLY A 49 -23.86 37.80 -21.44
N ASP A 50 -24.51 38.87 -21.93
CA ASP A 50 -24.47 39.27 -23.33
C ASP A 50 -23.03 39.54 -23.76
N GLY A 51 -22.59 38.86 -24.82
CA GLY A 51 -21.27 39.01 -25.40
C GLY A 51 -21.26 38.58 -26.87
N ASP A 52 -21.87 39.41 -27.72
CA ASP A 52 -21.64 39.39 -29.17
C ASP A 52 -20.14 39.43 -29.48
N THR A 53 -19.65 38.52 -30.31
CA THR A 53 -18.72 38.88 -31.39
C THR A 53 -18.70 37.81 -32.48
N VAL A 54 -18.95 38.31 -33.69
CA VAL A 54 -18.94 37.62 -34.98
C VAL A 54 -17.50 37.33 -35.39
N GLY A 55 -17.25 36.13 -35.92
CA GLY A 55 -15.96 35.76 -36.51
C GLY A 55 -16.15 34.71 -37.60
N ASP A 56 -16.41 35.19 -38.82
CA ASP A 56 -16.42 34.37 -40.04
C ASP A 56 -15.00 33.86 -40.34
N GLY A 57 -14.90 32.57 -40.68
CA GLY A 57 -13.65 31.92 -41.06
C GLY A 57 -13.92 30.70 -41.93
N ASP A 58 -14.33 30.94 -43.17
CA ASP A 58 -14.37 29.94 -44.25
C ASP A 58 -12.95 29.40 -44.51
N GLY A 59 -12.83 28.07 -44.53
CA GLY A 59 -11.60 27.36 -44.81
C GLY A 59 -11.85 26.03 -45.51
N ASP A 60 -12.34 26.09 -46.75
CA ASP A 60 -12.30 24.98 -47.70
C ASP A 60 -10.85 24.50 -47.91
N THR A 61 -10.58 23.22 -47.67
CA THR A 61 -9.59 22.49 -48.47
C THR A 61 -10.07 21.08 -48.77
N VAL A 62 -10.32 20.87 -50.06
CA VAL A 62 -10.58 19.59 -50.72
C VAL A 62 -9.25 18.85 -50.85
N GLY A 63 -9.22 17.57 -50.49
CA GLY A 63 -8.06 16.70 -50.64
C GLY A 63 -8.50 15.33 -51.13
N ASP A 64 -8.67 15.20 -52.43
CA ASP A 64 -8.84 13.91 -53.13
C ASP A 64 -7.52 13.14 -53.11
N GLY A 65 -7.58 11.88 -52.67
CA GLY A 65 -6.45 10.96 -52.65
C GLY A 65 -6.92 9.55 -52.96
N ASP A 66 -7.16 9.28 -54.24
CA ASP A 66 -7.36 7.94 -54.78
C ASP A 66 -6.11 7.09 -54.58
N GLY A 67 -6.31 5.91 -54.00
CA GLY A 67 -5.26 4.92 -53.74
C GLY A 67 -5.81 3.49 -53.87
N ASP A 68 -6.26 3.12 -55.06
CA ASP A 68 -6.51 1.74 -55.45
C ASP A 68 -5.21 0.93 -55.41
N THR A 69 -5.15 -0.11 -54.57
CA THR A 69 -4.44 -1.35 -54.92
C THR A 69 -5.18 -2.53 -54.34
N GLY A 70 -5.73 -3.36 -55.23
CA GLY A 70 -6.42 -4.59 -54.91
C GLY A 70 -5.49 -5.66 -54.34
N GLY A 71 -6.07 -6.48 -53.46
CA GLY A 71 -5.52 -7.74 -53.01
C GLY A 71 -6.66 -8.72 -52.86
N ASP A 72 -6.91 -9.49 -53.90
CA ASP A 72 -7.80 -10.64 -53.88
C ASP A 72 -7.21 -11.71 -52.95
N GLY A 73 -7.99 -12.06 -51.92
CA GLY A 73 -7.66 -13.11 -50.96
C GLY A 73 -8.93 -13.88 -50.63
N ASP A 74 -9.37 -14.71 -51.57
CA ASP A 74 -10.38 -15.73 -51.34
C ASP A 74 -9.89 -16.70 -50.26
N GLY A 75 -10.58 -16.67 -49.12
CA GLY A 75 -10.33 -17.55 -47.98
C GLY A 75 -11.65 -18.02 -47.41
N ASP A 76 -12.37 -18.84 -48.17
CA ASP A 76 -13.50 -19.62 -47.67
C ASP A 76 -12.99 -20.58 -46.59
N GLY A 77 -13.33 -20.27 -45.34
CA GLY A 77 -13.09 -21.09 -44.17
C GLY A 77 -14.34 -21.14 -43.32
N ASP A 78 -15.37 -21.83 -43.82
CA ASP A 78 -16.51 -22.27 -43.02
C ASP A 78 -15.99 -23.20 -41.92
N GLY A 79 -15.85 -22.65 -40.72
CA GLY A 79 -15.52 -23.36 -39.50
C GLY A 79 -16.62 -23.11 -38.48
N ASP A 80 -17.80 -23.69 -38.73
CA ASP A 80 -18.84 -23.89 -37.71
C ASP A 80 -18.27 -24.81 -36.62
N GLY A 81 -17.71 -24.18 -35.58
CA GLY A 81 -17.30 -24.81 -34.35
C GLY A 81 -18.13 -24.24 -33.21
N ASP A 82 -19.39 -24.65 -33.15
CA ASP A 82 -20.21 -24.61 -31.93
C ASP A 82 -19.53 -25.51 -30.88
N GLY A 83 -18.52 -24.95 -30.22
CA GLY A 83 -17.95 -25.45 -28.98
C GLY A 83 -18.73 -24.85 -27.82
N ASP A 84 -19.93 -25.36 -27.62
CA ASP A 84 -20.69 -25.15 -26.40
C ASP A 84 -19.82 -25.47 -25.18
N GLY A 85 -19.89 -24.53 -24.23
CA GLY A 85 -19.54 -24.63 -22.82
C GLY A 85 -18.79 -25.88 -22.38
N ASP A 86 -17.52 -25.68 -22.09
CA ASP A 86 -17.07 -25.80 -20.71
C ASP A 86 -16.15 -24.60 -20.49
N GLY A 87 -16.78 -23.47 -20.14
CA GLY A 87 -16.08 -22.46 -19.36
C GLY A 87 -15.65 -23.18 -18.10
N ASP A 88 -14.43 -23.71 -18.16
CA ASP A 88 -13.68 -24.20 -17.02
C ASP A 88 -13.80 -23.08 -16.01
N SER A 89 -14.72 -23.27 -15.08
CA SER A 89 -14.84 -22.49 -13.87
C SER A 89 -13.67 -22.97 -13.04
N GLY A 90 -12.46 -22.74 -13.58
CA GLY A 90 -11.23 -23.39 -13.22
C GLY A 90 -11.12 -23.17 -11.75
N ASP A 91 -11.28 -24.26 -11.01
CA ASP A 91 -11.48 -24.36 -9.57
C ASP A 91 -10.87 -23.13 -8.91
N GLY A 92 -11.70 -22.07 -8.80
CA GLY A 92 -11.17 -20.74 -8.57
C GLY A 92 -10.51 -20.80 -7.22
N ASP A 93 -9.17 -20.71 -7.20
CA ASP A 93 -8.38 -20.71 -5.97
C ASP A 93 -8.98 -19.61 -5.09
N VAL A 94 -9.86 -20.02 -4.19
CA VAL A 94 -10.63 -19.10 -3.36
C VAL A 94 -9.58 -18.37 -2.57
N CYS A 95 -9.63 -17.05 -2.62
CA CYS A 95 -8.70 -16.23 -1.92
C CYS A 95 -8.78 -16.51 -0.42
N ASN A 96 -7.85 -17.30 0.12
CA ASN A 96 -7.88 -17.68 1.52
C ASN A 96 -7.28 -16.59 2.43
N ARG A 97 -7.11 -15.37 1.91
CA ARG A 97 -6.57 -14.22 2.63
C ARG A 97 -7.69 -13.24 2.90
N THR A 98 -7.71 -12.75 4.14
CA THR A 98 -8.64 -11.73 4.59
C THR A 98 -7.84 -10.48 4.94
N LEU A 99 -8.35 -9.33 4.51
CA LEU A 99 -7.94 -8.06 5.07
C LEU A 99 -8.77 -7.77 6.32
N TYR A 100 -8.11 -7.70 7.45
CA TYR A 100 -8.68 -7.27 8.72
C TYR A 100 -8.39 -5.79 8.93
N ILE A 101 -9.41 -5.02 9.27
CA ILE A 101 -9.31 -3.57 9.46
C ILE A 101 -9.69 -3.27 10.90
N HIS A 102 -8.73 -2.81 11.70
CA HIS A 102 -8.97 -2.38 13.07
C HIS A 102 -9.10 -0.86 13.14
N HIS A 103 -10.25 -0.39 13.61
CA HIS A 103 -10.54 1.03 13.87
C HIS A 103 -10.14 1.36 15.32
N LEU A 104 -8.96 1.95 15.49
CA LEU A 104 -8.35 2.15 16.82
C LEU A 104 -9.05 3.21 17.67
N ASP A 105 -9.96 3.99 17.09
CA ASP A 105 -10.73 5.03 17.79
C ASP A 105 -11.90 4.44 18.58
N ASN A 106 -12.44 3.31 18.15
CA ASN A 106 -13.66 2.70 18.70
C ASN A 106 -13.54 1.19 18.94
N ASP A 107 -12.36 0.61 18.72
CA ASP A 107 -12.03 -0.82 18.85
C ASP A 107 -12.95 -1.74 18.02
N ASN A 108 -13.47 -1.26 16.88
CA ASN A 108 -14.28 -2.05 15.94
C ASN A 108 -13.42 -2.70 14.85
N TRP A 109 -13.91 -3.81 14.31
CA TRP A 109 -13.25 -4.58 13.26
C TRP A 109 -14.13 -4.75 12.03
N ASP A 110 -13.56 -4.52 10.86
CA ASP A 110 -14.10 -4.96 9.58
C ASP A 110 -13.24 -6.08 8.98
N GLN A 111 -13.84 -6.88 8.11
CA GLN A 111 -13.18 -7.97 7.39
C GLN A 111 -13.64 -7.98 5.95
N GLN A 112 -12.70 -8.13 5.02
CA GLN A 112 -13.01 -8.30 3.60
C GLN A 112 -12.08 -9.34 2.98
N PRO A 113 -12.58 -10.20 2.07
CA PRO A 113 -11.72 -11.03 1.24
C PRO A 113 -10.70 -10.17 0.49
N LEU A 114 -9.43 -10.58 0.49
CA LEU A 114 -8.35 -9.76 -0.08
C LEU A 114 -8.53 -9.58 -1.59
N ASP A 115 -9.04 -10.57 -2.30
CA ASP A 115 -9.34 -10.54 -3.74
C ASP A 115 -10.47 -9.57 -4.12
N ALA A 116 -11.40 -9.29 -3.20
CA ALA A 116 -12.42 -8.28 -3.41
C ALA A 116 -11.83 -6.86 -3.43
N LEU A 117 -10.76 -6.64 -2.65
CA LEU A 117 -10.08 -5.35 -2.54
C LEU A 117 -8.93 -5.19 -3.53
N TRP A 118 -8.18 -6.26 -3.76
CA TRP A 118 -7.09 -6.34 -4.73
C TRP A 118 -7.64 -6.83 -6.07
N ALA A 119 -8.63 -6.11 -6.56
CA ALA A 119 -9.30 -6.40 -7.82
C ALA A 119 -8.93 -5.36 -8.89
N GLY A 120 -9.15 -5.75 -10.15
CA GLY A 120 -8.95 -4.89 -11.31
C GLY A 120 -7.61 -5.12 -12.02
N PRO A 121 -7.37 -4.39 -13.12
CA PRO A 121 -6.15 -4.53 -13.91
C PRO A 121 -4.91 -4.29 -13.04
N ASN A 122 -3.90 -5.15 -13.18
CA ASN A 122 -2.61 -5.05 -12.49
C ASN A 122 -2.64 -5.23 -10.96
N ALA A 123 -3.79 -5.53 -10.36
CA ALA A 123 -3.85 -5.88 -8.95
C ALA A 123 -3.06 -7.18 -8.67
N PRO A 124 -2.48 -7.35 -7.47
CA PRO A 124 -1.87 -8.62 -7.10
C PRO A 124 -2.90 -9.75 -7.23
N PRO A 125 -2.63 -10.81 -8.02
CA PRO A 125 -3.48 -11.99 -8.05
C PRO A 125 -3.57 -12.60 -6.65
N CYS A 126 -4.72 -13.14 -6.24
CA CYS A 126 -4.80 -13.68 -4.87
C CYS A 126 -3.88 -14.89 -4.60
N SER A 127 -3.47 -15.63 -5.64
CA SER A 127 -2.45 -16.66 -5.49
C SER A 127 -1.09 -16.13 -5.00
N VAL A 128 -0.85 -14.83 -5.12
CA VAL A 128 0.38 -14.17 -4.66
C VAL A 128 0.32 -13.95 -3.15
N GLU A 129 1.33 -14.49 -2.46
CA GLU A 129 1.60 -14.22 -1.06
C GLU A 129 2.14 -12.80 -0.89
N PRO A 130 1.53 -11.95 -0.04
CA PRO A 130 2.09 -10.63 0.25
C PRO A 130 3.20 -10.76 1.30
N LEU A 131 4.46 -10.72 0.85
CA LEU A 131 5.62 -10.78 1.73
C LEU A 131 5.73 -9.54 2.64
N ALA A 132 5.29 -8.39 2.12
CA ALA A 132 5.23 -7.14 2.86
C ALA A 132 4.27 -6.16 2.17
N ALA A 133 3.68 -5.26 2.96
CA ALA A 133 2.90 -4.14 2.46
C ALA A 133 3.18 -2.89 3.30
N THR A 134 3.02 -1.70 2.71
CA THR A 134 2.98 -0.43 3.46
C THR A 134 2.19 0.60 2.70
N TYR A 135 1.59 1.53 3.43
CA TYR A 135 0.89 2.69 2.87
C TYR A 135 1.72 3.96 3.11
N LEU A 136 1.98 4.69 2.03
CA LEU A 136 2.66 5.98 2.05
C LEU A 136 1.60 7.07 1.99
N GLU A 137 1.08 7.43 3.17
CA GLU A 137 -0.03 8.37 3.32
C GLU A 137 0.22 9.73 2.66
N VAL A 138 1.47 10.22 2.75
CA VAL A 138 1.88 11.50 2.14
C VAL A 138 1.69 11.56 0.63
N TRP A 139 1.60 10.41 -0.04
CA TRP A 139 1.46 10.30 -1.50
C TRP A 139 0.24 9.46 -1.91
N ASP A 140 -0.60 9.02 -0.97
CA ASP A 140 -1.71 8.09 -1.20
C ASP A 140 -1.29 6.87 -2.06
N GLN A 141 -0.24 6.16 -1.60
CA GLN A 141 0.28 4.99 -2.29
C GLN A 141 0.31 3.75 -1.39
N LEU A 142 -0.39 2.68 -1.80
CA LEU A 142 -0.16 1.35 -1.24
C LEU A 142 0.93 0.64 -2.04
N LEU A 143 1.93 0.14 -1.33
CA LEU A 143 3.04 -0.64 -1.88
C LEU A 143 2.93 -2.08 -1.38
N VAL A 144 3.09 -3.06 -2.28
CA VAL A 144 3.02 -4.50 -1.95
C VAL A 144 4.17 -5.24 -2.63
N TRP A 145 4.89 -6.06 -1.87
CA TRP A 145 5.92 -6.97 -2.38
C TRP A 145 5.37 -8.40 -2.37
N GLY A 146 5.21 -8.98 -3.56
CA GLY A 146 4.64 -10.30 -3.74
C GLY A 146 5.68 -11.42 -3.74
N GLY A 147 5.28 -12.59 -3.25
CA GLY A 147 6.07 -13.82 -3.25
C GLY A 147 6.30 -14.40 -4.66
N ASP A 148 5.64 -13.86 -5.68
CA ASP A 148 5.88 -14.15 -7.09
C ASP A 148 7.05 -13.35 -7.69
N GLY A 149 7.73 -12.53 -6.87
CA GLY A 149 8.85 -11.69 -7.31
C GLY A 149 8.40 -10.36 -7.92
N MET A 150 7.11 -10.03 -7.86
CA MET A 150 6.56 -8.79 -8.38
C MET A 150 6.33 -7.75 -7.28
N TYR A 151 6.46 -6.49 -7.67
CA TYR A 151 6.20 -5.31 -6.87
C TYR A 151 4.98 -4.60 -7.45
N TYR A 152 3.98 -4.38 -6.59
CA TYR A 152 2.71 -3.78 -6.95
C TYR A 152 2.55 -2.44 -6.25
N ARG A 153 1.93 -1.50 -6.97
CA ARG A 153 1.62 -0.17 -6.44
C ARG A 153 0.19 0.18 -6.77
N ARG A 154 -0.53 0.70 -5.78
CA ARG A 154 -1.81 1.37 -5.97
C ARG A 154 -1.62 2.85 -5.68
N ILE A 155 -1.91 3.70 -6.65
CA ILE A 155 -1.74 5.17 -6.57
C ILE A 155 -3.10 5.80 -6.87
N GLY A 156 -3.60 6.64 -5.97
CA GLY A 156 -4.91 7.30 -6.16
C GLY A 156 -6.01 6.29 -6.45
N GLY A 157 -6.05 5.21 -5.68
CA GLY A 157 -7.02 4.13 -5.85
C GLY A 157 -6.80 3.18 -7.05
N ASN A 158 -5.79 3.40 -7.90
CA ASN A 158 -5.59 2.62 -9.13
C ASN A 158 -4.29 1.80 -9.12
N TRP A 159 -4.40 0.50 -9.42
CA TRP A 159 -3.25 -0.39 -9.56
C TRP A 159 -2.43 -0.08 -10.82
N GLN A 160 -1.13 0.11 -10.62
CA GLN A 160 -0.16 0.35 -11.68
C GLN A 160 0.36 -0.97 -12.24
N PRO A 161 0.84 -1.01 -13.50
CA PRO A 161 1.51 -2.20 -14.05
C PRO A 161 2.58 -2.72 -13.09
N PRO A 162 2.58 -4.03 -12.75
CA PRO A 162 3.52 -4.57 -11.78
C PRO A 162 4.94 -4.54 -12.34
N GLU A 163 5.91 -4.27 -11.48
CA GLU A 163 7.34 -4.23 -11.81
C GLU A 163 8.04 -5.43 -11.15
N GLU A 164 9.11 -5.97 -11.74
CA GLU A 164 9.89 -7.01 -11.08
C GLU A 164 10.61 -6.43 -9.85
N ILE A 165 10.60 -7.14 -8.72
CA ILE A 165 11.39 -6.75 -7.54
C ILE A 165 12.87 -6.68 -7.89
N ALA A 166 13.38 -7.56 -8.75
CA ALA A 166 14.77 -7.54 -9.22
C ALA A 166 15.15 -6.26 -9.97
N ASP A 167 14.21 -5.67 -10.71
CA ASP A 167 14.44 -4.43 -11.44
C ASP A 167 14.33 -3.20 -10.54
N ARG A 168 13.31 -3.16 -9.67
CA ARG A 168 13.01 -1.98 -8.85
C ARG A 168 13.76 -1.96 -7.51
N TRP A 169 14.03 -3.12 -6.94
CA TRP A 169 14.57 -3.33 -5.61
C TRP A 169 15.66 -4.40 -5.64
N ALA A 170 16.67 -4.24 -6.51
CA ALA A 170 17.63 -5.29 -6.87
C ALA A 170 18.32 -6.03 -5.70
N LEU A 171 18.46 -5.43 -4.51
CA LEU A 171 19.03 -6.13 -3.35
C LEU A 171 18.00 -6.98 -2.59
N LEU A 172 16.71 -6.72 -2.75
CA LEU A 172 15.63 -7.45 -2.10
C LEU A 172 15.18 -8.70 -2.88
N SER A 173 15.52 -8.82 -4.16
CA SER A 173 15.00 -9.90 -5.02
C SER A 173 15.42 -11.30 -4.61
N ASP A 174 16.56 -11.42 -3.93
CA ASP A 174 17.10 -12.70 -3.45
C ASP A 174 16.91 -12.88 -1.93
N LEU A 175 16.12 -12.02 -1.29
CA LEU A 175 15.90 -12.02 0.15
C LEU A 175 14.51 -12.54 0.51
N ASP A 176 14.44 -13.23 1.65
CA ASP A 176 13.18 -13.53 2.31
C ASP A 176 12.70 -12.25 3.00
N ILE A 177 11.89 -11.45 2.32
CA ILE A 177 11.30 -10.23 2.88
C ILE A 177 10.29 -10.66 3.95
N ASP A 178 10.51 -10.25 5.19
CA ASP A 178 9.61 -10.61 6.30
C ASP A 178 8.59 -9.52 6.60
N SER A 179 8.98 -8.25 6.50
CA SER A 179 8.10 -7.10 6.73
C SER A 179 8.77 -5.81 6.25
N VAL A 180 7.99 -4.74 6.16
CA VAL A 180 8.48 -3.39 5.88
C VAL A 180 7.87 -2.40 6.87
N THR A 181 8.67 -1.43 7.29
CA THR A 181 8.18 -0.26 8.03
C THR A 181 8.49 1.00 7.24
N TYR A 182 7.67 2.02 7.45
CA TYR A 182 7.75 3.30 6.77
C TYR A 182 8.09 4.42 7.75
N THR A 183 8.88 5.39 7.30
CA THR A 183 9.07 6.69 7.96
C THR A 183 8.73 7.78 6.97
N PRO A 184 7.78 8.69 7.29
CA PRO A 184 7.42 9.77 6.39
C PRO A 184 8.60 10.71 6.13
N PRO A 185 8.51 11.54 5.08
CA PRO A 185 9.52 12.57 4.83
C PRO A 185 9.57 13.55 5.99
N ILE A 186 10.78 13.77 6.51
CA ILE A 186 11.03 14.66 7.65
C ILE A 186 12.11 15.64 7.24
N ASN A 187 11.70 16.81 6.75
CA ASN A 187 12.62 17.77 6.13
C ASN A 187 13.42 17.15 4.97
N SER A 188 12.82 16.22 4.25
CA SER A 188 13.34 15.52 3.07
C SER A 188 12.23 15.41 2.02
N ASP A 189 12.61 15.14 0.77
CA ASP A 189 11.66 14.81 -0.31
C ASP A 189 11.47 13.28 -0.45
N THR A 190 12.02 12.52 0.50
CA THR A 190 12.02 11.06 0.50
C THR A 190 11.38 10.48 1.74
N CYS A 191 10.69 9.36 1.53
CA CYS A 191 10.23 8.45 2.58
C CYS A 191 11.33 7.43 2.90
N GLY A 192 11.49 7.05 4.16
CA GLY A 192 12.36 5.95 4.55
C GLY A 192 11.57 4.64 4.56
N LEU A 193 12.05 3.60 3.87
CA LEU A 193 11.55 2.23 4.04
C LEU A 193 12.62 1.36 4.70
N ILE A 194 12.21 0.56 5.68
CA ILE A 194 13.07 -0.39 6.38
C ILE A 194 12.45 -1.77 6.24
N PHE A 195 13.07 -2.60 5.41
CA PHE A 195 12.73 -4.00 5.24
C PHE A 195 13.46 -4.83 6.29
N SER A 196 12.80 -5.83 6.89
CA SER A 196 13.50 -6.92 7.57
C SER A 196 13.59 -8.14 6.68
N SER A 197 14.77 -8.74 6.66
CA SER A 197 15.02 -10.09 6.19
C SER A 197 15.93 -10.74 7.22
N HIS A 198 15.34 -11.46 8.16
CA HIS A 198 15.95 -11.86 9.42
C HIS A 198 17.29 -12.59 9.19
N PRO A 199 18.39 -12.19 9.88
CA PRO A 199 18.48 -11.20 10.96
C PRO A 199 18.97 -9.81 10.50
N GLU A 200 18.81 -9.46 9.22
CA GLU A 200 19.25 -8.20 8.63
C GLU A 200 18.09 -7.25 8.37
N ALA A 201 18.39 -5.95 8.30
CA ALA A 201 17.49 -4.91 7.86
C ALA A 201 18.11 -4.12 6.71
N PHE A 202 17.27 -3.71 5.76
CA PHE A 202 17.67 -2.99 4.54
C PHE A 202 16.92 -1.68 4.46
N LEU A 203 17.66 -0.58 4.35
CA LEU A 203 17.12 0.77 4.40
C LEU A 203 17.17 1.40 3.01
N TYR A 204 16.04 1.96 2.60
CA TYR A 204 15.85 2.65 1.34
C TYR A 204 15.29 4.04 1.56
N ASP A 205 15.76 4.98 0.75
CA ASP A 205 15.09 6.26 0.53
C ASP A 205 14.21 6.10 -0.72
N VAL A 206 12.92 6.39 -0.60
CA VAL A 206 11.92 6.27 -1.68
C VAL A 206 11.40 7.67 -2.01
N PHE A 207 11.20 7.96 -3.29
CA PHE A 207 10.68 9.24 -3.80
C PHE A 207 9.22 9.10 -4.24
N GLU A 208 8.53 10.22 -4.46
CA GLU A 208 7.11 10.27 -4.84
C GLU A 208 6.81 9.53 -6.16
N ASP A 209 7.73 9.64 -7.13
CA ASP A 209 7.66 8.88 -8.39
C ASP A 209 7.86 7.36 -8.21
N GLY A 210 8.12 6.95 -6.95
CA GLY A 210 8.41 5.62 -6.46
C GLY A 210 9.82 5.16 -6.73
N SER A 211 10.69 5.99 -7.33
CA SER A 211 12.11 5.65 -7.47
C SER A 211 12.69 5.46 -6.06
N ASN A 212 13.76 4.68 -5.95
CA ASN A 212 14.36 4.43 -4.66
C ASN A 212 15.89 4.40 -4.76
N ASN A 213 16.52 4.69 -3.64
CA ASN A 213 17.94 4.56 -3.43
C ASN A 213 18.18 3.66 -2.23
N TYR A 214 18.92 2.58 -2.43
CA TYR A 214 19.47 1.82 -1.31
C TYR A 214 20.43 2.71 -0.52
N ASN A 215 20.24 2.74 0.80
CA ASN A 215 21.05 3.53 1.71
C ASN A 215 22.09 2.64 2.42
N GLN A 216 21.62 1.69 3.21
CA GLN A 216 22.48 0.80 4.00
C GLN A 216 21.74 -0.47 4.43
N SER A 217 22.51 -1.44 4.92
CA SER A 217 22.00 -2.59 5.64
C SER A 217 22.58 -2.62 7.05
N ALA A 218 21.85 -3.22 7.98
CA ALA A 218 22.26 -3.36 9.37
C ALA A 218 21.85 -4.73 9.90
N MET A 219 22.71 -5.32 10.73
CA MET A 219 22.32 -6.46 11.54
C MET A 219 21.31 -6.01 12.60
N LEU A 220 20.18 -6.69 12.67
CA LEU A 220 19.26 -6.57 13.78
C LEU A 220 19.94 -7.08 15.06
N MET A 221 19.56 -6.50 16.20
CA MET A 221 20.12 -6.83 17.51
C MET A 221 19.00 -7.15 18.48
N ASP A 222 19.26 -8.10 19.38
CA ASP A 222 18.38 -8.33 20.53
C ASP A 222 18.60 -7.20 21.54
N ASP A 223 17.58 -6.37 21.70
CA ASP A 223 17.55 -5.36 22.74
C ASP A 223 16.92 -5.94 24.02
N PRO A 224 17.27 -5.42 25.21
CA PRO A 224 16.64 -5.86 26.44
C PRO A 224 15.14 -5.51 26.45
N PRO A 225 14.29 -6.33 27.10
CA PRO A 225 12.87 -6.04 27.25
C PRO A 225 12.63 -4.63 27.80
N PRO A 226 11.60 -3.91 27.30
CA PRO A 226 10.49 -4.43 26.48
C PRO A 226 10.73 -4.47 24.97
N ALA A 227 11.97 -4.25 24.51
CA ALA A 227 12.27 -4.31 23.08
C ALA A 227 12.25 -5.76 22.54
N PRO A 228 11.93 -5.96 21.25
CA PRO A 228 11.90 -7.28 20.64
C PRO A 228 13.30 -7.88 20.49
N PRO A 229 13.41 -9.21 20.55
CA PRO A 229 14.63 -9.94 20.23
C PRO A 229 14.83 -10.01 18.70
N GLN A 230 15.11 -8.87 18.07
CA GLN A 230 15.10 -8.73 16.60
C GLN A 230 16.17 -9.58 15.88
N ALA A 231 17.22 -10.02 16.59
CA ALA A 231 18.26 -10.88 16.01
C ALA A 231 17.93 -12.37 16.12
N THR A 232 16.95 -12.75 16.95
CA THR A 232 16.59 -14.16 17.19
C THR A 232 15.13 -14.50 16.93
N SER A 233 14.28 -13.50 16.68
CA SER A 233 12.90 -13.65 16.24
C SER A 233 12.66 -12.96 14.90
N LYS A 234 11.85 -13.59 14.05
CA LYS A 234 11.39 -13.02 12.78
C LYS A 234 10.20 -12.11 13.04
N ARG A 235 10.18 -10.94 12.40
CA ARG A 235 9.02 -10.04 12.39
C ARG A 235 8.11 -10.42 11.23
N ASN A 236 6.93 -10.93 11.52
CA ASN A 236 5.99 -11.43 10.52
C ASN A 236 5.22 -10.32 9.81
N TRP A 237 4.94 -9.22 10.52
CA TRP A 237 4.25 -8.07 9.95
C TRP A 237 4.62 -6.80 10.72
N ALA A 238 4.39 -5.66 10.09
CA ALA A 238 4.47 -4.37 10.75
C ALA A 238 3.36 -3.45 10.24
N ALA A 239 2.88 -2.53 11.08
CA ALA A 239 1.92 -1.51 10.71
C ALA A 239 2.34 -0.17 11.32
N VAL A 240 2.53 0.84 10.47
CA VAL A 240 2.99 2.17 10.91
C VAL A 240 1.87 3.19 10.76
N LEU A 241 1.61 3.91 11.84
CA LEU A 241 0.80 5.13 11.87
C LEU A 241 1.77 6.30 11.93
N ALA A 242 1.78 7.18 10.93
CA ALA A 242 2.70 8.31 10.91
C ALA A 242 2.10 9.55 10.25
N ASN A 243 2.26 10.70 10.92
CA ASN A 243 1.89 11.99 10.37
C ASN A 243 3.08 12.96 10.49
N PRO A 244 3.69 13.39 9.37
CA PRO A 244 4.85 14.26 9.38
C PRO A 244 4.56 15.68 9.90
N GLU A 245 3.31 16.17 9.83
CA GLU A 245 2.94 17.48 10.37
C GLU A 245 3.06 17.55 11.89
N LEU A 246 2.97 16.38 12.54
CA LEU A 246 3.12 16.26 13.98
C LEU A 246 4.58 16.05 14.41
N PHE A 247 5.54 16.07 13.48
CA PHE A 247 6.94 15.78 13.78
C PHE A 247 7.47 16.54 15.00
N GLY A 248 8.09 15.80 15.93
CA GLY A 248 8.51 16.29 17.23
C GLY A 248 7.50 16.07 18.39
N GLN A 249 6.28 15.61 18.09
CA GLN A 249 5.30 15.18 19.10
C GLN A 249 5.31 13.66 19.27
N ILE A 250 5.11 13.11 20.47
CA ILE A 250 5.20 11.65 20.70
C ILE A 250 4.27 10.79 19.82
N ILE A 251 3.21 11.39 19.28
CA ILE A 251 2.21 10.71 18.45
C ILE A 251 2.52 10.75 16.95
N TRP A 252 3.58 11.46 16.51
CA TRP A 252 3.84 11.66 15.07
C TRP A 252 4.18 10.37 14.33
N TRP A 253 4.64 9.35 15.05
CA TRP A 253 5.00 8.05 14.51
C TRP A 253 4.80 6.96 15.55
N THR A 254 4.19 5.85 15.15
CA THR A 254 4.05 4.64 15.96
C THR A 254 4.09 3.44 15.03
N ALA A 255 4.90 2.44 15.36
CA ALA A 255 4.93 1.16 14.66
C ALA A 255 4.46 0.03 15.58
N TRP A 256 3.52 -0.76 15.09
CA TRP A 256 3.13 -2.06 15.65
C TRP A 256 3.83 -3.17 14.87
N ASN A 257 4.33 -4.18 15.57
CA ASN A 257 5.14 -5.25 14.99
C ASN A 257 4.74 -6.59 15.63
N GLY A 258 4.35 -7.57 14.81
CA GLY A 258 4.15 -8.94 15.26
C GLY A 258 5.38 -9.79 14.98
N PHE A 259 5.82 -10.58 15.96
CA PHE A 259 6.97 -11.47 15.85
C PHE A 259 6.55 -12.93 16.03
N ASP A 260 7.37 -13.85 15.53
CA ASP A 260 7.20 -15.31 15.64
C ASP A 260 7.39 -15.90 17.05
N ASN A 261 7.25 -15.05 18.08
CA ASN A 261 7.48 -15.39 19.48
C ASN A 261 6.24 -15.15 20.36
N ASP A 262 5.06 -15.15 19.75
CA ASP A 262 3.74 -14.95 20.38
C ASP A 262 3.58 -13.57 21.07
N MET A 263 4.37 -12.57 20.63
CA MET A 263 4.37 -11.22 21.20
C MET A 263 4.19 -10.14 20.11
N ILE A 264 3.46 -9.09 20.49
CA ILE A 264 3.33 -7.86 19.72
C ILE A 264 4.10 -6.74 20.40
N TYR A 265 4.85 -5.99 19.60
CA TYR A 265 5.68 -4.89 20.05
C TYR A 265 5.23 -3.59 19.40
N ARG A 266 5.18 -2.54 20.21
CA ARG A 266 4.97 -1.17 19.74
C ARG A 266 6.21 -0.34 20.00
N LEU A 267 6.65 0.38 18.97
CA LEU A 267 7.70 1.40 19.04
C LEU A 267 7.06 2.78 18.85
N ASP A 268 7.29 3.71 19.78
CA ASP A 268 6.87 5.10 19.63
C ASP A 268 7.93 5.99 18.98
N ALA A 269 7.54 7.21 18.62
CA ALA A 269 8.41 8.24 18.05
C ALA A 269 9.65 8.62 18.89
N ASN A 270 9.68 8.28 20.19
CA ASN A 270 10.82 8.52 21.07
C ASN A 270 11.77 7.32 21.14
N GLY A 271 11.46 6.23 20.43
CA GLY A 271 12.22 4.98 20.50
C GLY A 271 11.90 4.15 21.74
N ASN A 272 10.77 4.40 22.41
CA ASN A 272 10.34 3.55 23.52
C ASN A 272 9.57 2.35 23.00
N TRP A 273 9.99 1.17 23.47
CA TRP A 273 9.28 -0.08 23.22
C TRP A 273 8.26 -0.37 24.31
N THR A 274 7.18 -1.02 23.92
CA THR A 274 6.17 -1.65 24.78
C THR A 274 5.75 -2.96 24.15
N ASP A 275 5.55 -4.01 24.94
CA ASP A 275 5.24 -5.35 24.47
C ASP A 275 4.03 -5.95 25.19
N TRP A 276 3.35 -6.86 24.49
CA TRP A 276 2.22 -7.63 24.99
C TRP A 276 2.22 -9.02 24.39
N PRO A 277 1.73 -10.05 25.10
CA PRO A 277 1.24 -11.26 24.46
C PRO A 277 0.21 -10.91 23.37
N GLU A 278 0.16 -11.68 22.28
CA GLU A 278 -0.72 -11.40 21.14
C GLU A 278 -2.19 -11.19 21.53
N ASN A 279 -2.71 -12.00 22.44
CA ASN A 279 -4.09 -11.92 22.94
C ASN A 279 -4.37 -10.75 23.91
N GLU A 280 -3.35 -9.98 24.28
CA GLU A 280 -3.44 -8.82 25.16
C GLU A 280 -3.03 -7.52 24.45
N ALA A 281 -2.53 -7.60 23.22
CA ALA A 281 -2.02 -6.46 22.47
C ALA A 281 -3.16 -5.50 22.10
N PRO A 282 -3.05 -4.18 22.38
CA PRO A 282 -4.11 -3.22 22.06
C PRO A 282 -4.49 -3.21 20.58
N VAL A 283 -3.52 -3.38 19.67
CA VAL A 283 -3.77 -3.43 18.22
C VAL A 283 -4.55 -4.66 17.77
N LEU A 284 -4.64 -5.71 18.60
CA LEU A 284 -5.43 -6.92 18.35
C LEU A 284 -6.61 -7.05 19.34
N MET A 285 -6.91 -5.99 20.09
CA MET A 285 -7.98 -6.01 21.06
C MET A 285 -9.33 -6.19 20.36
N ASN A 286 -10.17 -7.08 20.87
CA ASN A 286 -11.46 -7.44 20.29
C ASN A 286 -11.38 -7.95 18.83
N ALA A 287 -10.22 -8.45 18.40
CA ALA A 287 -10.08 -9.08 17.09
C ALA A 287 -11.12 -10.20 16.90
N PRO A 288 -11.64 -10.37 15.69
CA PRO A 288 -12.60 -11.43 15.39
C PRO A 288 -11.96 -12.81 15.58
N ASP A 289 -12.76 -13.81 15.97
CA ASP A 289 -12.29 -15.19 16.19
C ASP A 289 -11.62 -15.81 14.94
N SER A 290 -11.90 -15.29 13.74
CA SER A 290 -11.31 -15.68 12.47
C SER A 290 -9.90 -15.14 12.24
N LEU A 291 -9.42 -14.18 13.04
CA LEU A 291 -8.06 -13.65 12.95
C LEU A 291 -7.14 -14.52 13.81
N ASP A 292 -6.22 -15.23 13.15
CA ASP A 292 -5.09 -15.89 13.81
C ASP A 292 -3.85 -14.98 13.73
N PRO A 293 -3.37 -14.40 14.84
CA PRO A 293 -2.22 -13.51 14.83
C PRO A 293 -0.94 -14.15 14.27
N ALA A 294 -0.78 -15.47 14.44
CA ALA A 294 0.35 -16.22 13.92
C ALA A 294 0.29 -16.44 12.41
N ALA A 295 -0.87 -16.24 11.79
CA ALA A 295 -1.12 -16.37 10.35
C ALA A 295 -1.13 -15.00 9.62
N LEU A 296 -0.80 -13.91 10.32
CA LEU A 296 -0.66 -12.59 9.70
C LEU A 296 0.65 -12.50 8.93
N GLU A 297 0.57 -12.04 7.68
CA GLU A 297 1.67 -12.02 6.70
C GLU A 297 2.16 -10.60 6.40
N ALA A 298 1.27 -9.60 6.48
CA ALA A 298 1.61 -8.21 6.18
C ALA A 298 0.64 -7.25 6.88
N GLY A 299 1.02 -5.98 6.97
CA GLY A 299 0.12 -4.95 7.49
C GLY A 299 0.58 -3.54 7.13
N TRP A 300 -0.28 -2.57 7.37
CA TRP A 300 0.04 -1.14 7.30
C TRP A 300 -0.89 -0.34 8.21
N GLY A 301 -0.53 0.91 8.48
CA GLY A 301 -1.40 1.85 9.19
C GLY A 301 -1.82 3.00 8.28
N ASP A 302 -2.90 3.66 8.67
CA ASP A 302 -3.42 4.91 8.11
C ASP A 302 -3.65 5.85 9.30
N PHE A 303 -2.84 6.90 9.40
CA PHE A 303 -2.85 7.79 10.56
C PHE A 303 -4.11 8.63 10.61
N ASP A 304 -4.50 9.23 9.49
CA ASP A 304 -5.65 10.13 9.40
C ASP A 304 -6.97 9.41 9.74
N LEU A 305 -7.10 8.13 9.35
CA LEU A 305 -8.24 7.32 9.76
C LEU A 305 -8.07 6.63 11.11
N ASN A 306 -6.88 6.67 11.71
CA ASN A 306 -6.52 5.93 12.92
C ASN A 306 -6.84 4.42 12.78
N ARG A 307 -6.40 3.83 11.66
CA ARG A 307 -6.67 2.42 11.32
C ARG A 307 -5.41 1.61 11.13
N VAL A 308 -5.49 0.33 11.50
CA VAL A 308 -4.48 -0.67 11.16
C VAL A 308 -5.11 -1.73 10.27
N TYR A 309 -4.41 -2.07 9.20
CA TYR A 309 -4.80 -3.05 8.21
C TYR A 309 -3.85 -4.23 8.31
N LEU A 310 -4.38 -5.43 8.45
CA LEU A 310 -3.62 -6.66 8.62
C LEU A 310 -4.09 -7.69 7.60
N ILE A 311 -3.16 -8.33 6.90
CA ILE A 311 -3.44 -9.40 5.95
C ILE A 311 -3.01 -10.70 6.60
N GLY A 312 -3.88 -11.70 6.53
CA GLY A 312 -3.54 -13.07 6.91
C GLY A 312 -4.55 -14.08 6.44
N HIS A 313 -4.28 -15.35 6.70
CA HIS A 313 -5.23 -16.41 6.42
C HIS A 313 -6.38 -16.41 7.43
N GLY A 314 -7.60 -16.63 6.94
CA GLY A 314 -8.75 -16.87 7.80
C GLY A 314 -8.57 -18.18 8.58
N GLY A 315 -8.74 -18.13 9.91
CA GLY A 315 -8.74 -19.29 10.80
C GLY A 315 -9.98 -20.17 10.71
#